data_AF-A0A357V3H9-F1
#
_entry.id   AF-A0A357V3H9-F1
#
_cell.length_a   1.000
_cell.length_b   1.000
_cell.length_c   1.000
_cell.angle_alpha   90.00
_cell.angle_beta   90.00
_cell.angle_gamma   90.00
#
_symmetry.space_group_name_H-M   'P 1'
#
loop_
_entity.id
_entity.type
_entity.pdbx_description
1 polymer ?
#
loop_
_entity_poly.entity_id
_entity_poly.type
_entity_poly.pdbx_seq_one_letter_code
_entity_poly.pdbx_strand_id
1 'polypeptide(L)' 'GMGRIGRAAAARARAMGMTIHYHNRSRLAPDLEQGAVYHDTPQSLLKVAQFLSIHCESTPETRHLINEDG' A
#
# COMPACT_ATOMS: atom_id res chain seq x y z
N GLY A 1 0.51 -3.18 1.31
CA GLY A 1 1.65 -3.98 0.84
C GLY A 1 1.94 -3.74 -0.63
N MET A 2 3.07 -3.15 -1.02
CA MET A 2 3.50 -2.94 -2.41
C MET A 2 4.55 -3.98 -2.86
N GLY A 3 4.14 -5.26 -2.86
CA GLY A 3 4.94 -6.38 -3.39
C GLY A 3 4.94 -6.44 -4.92
N ARG A 4 5.24 -7.61 -5.51
CA ARG A 4 5.26 -7.79 -6.98
C ARG A 4 3.92 -7.37 -7.63
N ILE A 5 2.81 -7.88 -7.10
CA ILE A 5 1.45 -7.55 -7.60
C ILE A 5 1.12 -6.08 -7.33
N GLY A 6 1.39 -5.59 -6.11
CA GLY A 6 1.13 -4.20 -5.74
C GLY A 6 1.85 -3.19 -6.63
N ARG A 7 3.10 -3.47 -7.03
CA ARG A 7 3.82 -2.61 -7.99
C ARG A 7 3.21 -2.64 -9.39
N ALA A 8 2.74 -3.81 -9.84
CA ALA A 8 2.04 -3.93 -11.13
C ALA A 8 0.71 -3.16 -11.14
N ALA A 9 -0.03 -3.20 -10.02
CA ALA A 9 -1.24 -2.39 -9.84
C ALA A 9 -0.91 -0.88 -9.81
N ALA A 10 0.11 -0.50 -9.04
CA ALA A 10 0.58 0.88 -8.95
C ALA A 10 0.99 1.46 -10.32
N ALA A 11 1.66 0.67 -11.18
CA ALA A 11 2.00 1.09 -12.52
C ALA A 11 0.77 1.44 -13.38
N ARG A 12 -0.29 0.63 -13.29
CA ARG A 12 -1.56 0.88 -13.99
C ARG A 12 -2.28 2.11 -13.45
N ALA A 13 -2.32 2.27 -12.12
CA ALA A 13 -2.92 3.42 -11.47
C ALA A 13 -2.21 4.74 -11.82
N ARG A 14 -0.88 4.73 -11.91
CA ARG A 14 -0.11 5.91 -12.38
C ARG A 14 -0.46 6.30 -13.81
N ALA A 15 -0.65 5.32 -14.70
CA ALA A 15 -1.07 5.59 -16.08
C ALA A 15 -2.46 6.25 -16.16
N MET A 16 -3.26 6.13 -15.10
CA MET A 16 -4.56 6.80 -14.95
C MET A 16 -4.47 8.13 -14.18
N GLY A 17 -3.27 8.65 -13.92
CA GLY A 17 -3.05 9.91 -13.22
C GLY A 17 -3.20 9.84 -11.70
N MET A 18 -3.21 8.64 -11.11
CA MET A 18 -3.40 8.47 -9.67
C MET A 18 -2.08 8.60 -8.90
N THR A 19 -2.15 9.24 -7.73
CA THR A 19 -1.06 9.22 -6.74
C THR A 19 -1.07 7.89 -5.99
N ILE A 20 0.10 7.24 -5.89
CA ILE A 20 0.22 5.95 -5.23
C ILE A 20 0.67 6.15 -3.79
N HIS A 21 -0.13 5.65 -2.86
CA HIS A 21 0.22 5.56 -1.44
C HIS A 21 0.39 4.09 -1.06
N TYR A 22 1.37 3.77 -0.22
CA TYR A 22 1.59 2.40 0.22
C TYR A 22 2.16 2.29 1.63
N HIS A 23 1.91 1.15 2.25
CA HIS A 23 2.55 0.72 3.49
C HIS A 23 3.14 -0.69 3.30
N ASN A 24 4.36 -0.86 3.82
CA ASN A 24 5.12 -2.11 3.95
C ASN A 24 5.87 -2.08 5.29
N ARG A 25 6.22 -3.25 5.82
CA ARG A 25 7.11 -3.38 6.99
C ARG A 25 8.45 -2.69 6.80
N SER A 26 8.95 -2.64 5.57
CA SER A 26 10.15 -1.90 5.19
C SER A 26 9.87 -1.10 3.93
N ARG A 27 10.36 0.14 3.89
CA ARG A 27 10.26 1.01 2.73
C ARG A 27 10.96 0.38 1.53
N LEU A 28 10.38 0.51 0.35
CA LEU A 28 11.01 0.04 -0.87
C LEU A 28 12.22 0.92 -1.23
N ALA A 29 13.18 0.32 -1.92
CA ALA A 29 14.25 1.09 -2.55
C ALA A 29 13.65 2.07 -3.59
N PRO A 30 14.31 3.23 -3.85
CA PRO A 30 13.74 4.29 -4.68
C PRO A 30 13.33 3.85 -6.09
N ASP A 31 14.08 2.92 -6.69
CA ASP A 31 13.82 2.31 -7.99
C ASP A 31 12.53 1.49 -8.04
N LEU A 32 12.17 0.85 -6.92
CA LEU A 32 10.94 0.07 -6.76
C LEU A 32 9.76 0.93 -6.27
N GLU A 33 10.04 1.97 -5.49
CA GLU A 33 9.05 2.91 -4.97
C GLU A 33 8.47 3.78 -6.08
N GLN A 34 9.31 4.23 -7.03
CA GLN A 34 8.91 5.04 -8.18
C GLN A 34 8.04 6.25 -7.77
N GLY A 35 8.49 6.97 -6.74
CA GLY A 35 7.81 8.16 -6.22
C GLY A 35 6.47 7.90 -5.51
N ALA A 36 6.14 6.64 -5.16
CA ALA A 36 5.00 6.37 -4.31
C ALA A 36 5.23 6.93 -2.89
N VAL A 37 4.16 7.39 -2.25
CA VAL A 37 4.18 7.92 -0.90
C VAL A 37 4.19 6.75 0.09
N TYR A 38 5.29 6.61 0.82
CA TYR A 38 5.42 5.60 1.88
C TYR A 38 4.76 6.07 3.17
N HIS A 39 4.00 5.17 3.78
CA HIS A 39 3.45 5.32 5.12
C HIS A 39 4.12 4.30 6.06
N ASP A 40 4.59 4.81 7.19
CA ASP A 40 5.22 4.04 8.28
C ASP A 40 4.23 3.08 8.97
N THR A 41 2.96 3.42 8.98
CA THR A 41 1.87 2.66 9.62
C THR A 41 0.70 2.44 8.66
N PRO A 42 -0.04 1.31 8.79
CA PRO A 42 -1.28 1.09 8.04
C PRO A 42 -2.32 2.20 8.26
N GLN A 43 -2.43 2.71 9.48
CA GLN A 43 -3.38 3.75 9.86
C GLN A 43 -3.11 5.06 9.12
N SER A 44 -1.85 5.42 8.92
CA SER A 44 -1.44 6.60 8.14
C SER A 44 -1.87 6.46 6.67
N LEU A 45 -1.78 5.25 6.10
CA LEU A 45 -2.27 4.97 4.75
C LEU A 45 -3.80 5.05 4.65
N LEU A 46 -4.52 4.48 5.63
CA LEU A 46 -5.99 4.46 5.63
C LEU A 46 -6.61 5.86 5.65
N LYS A 47 -5.98 6.83 6.34
CA LYS A 47 -6.45 8.22 6.38
C LYS A 47 -6.46 8.92 5.01
N VAL A 48 -5.65 8.44 4.07
CA VAL A 48 -5.49 9.05 2.73
C VAL A 48 -6.01 8.15 1.61
N ALA A 49 -6.21 6.86 1.87
CA ALA A 49 -6.61 5.89 0.86
C ALA A 49 -8.11 6.00 0.55
N GLN A 50 -8.43 6.56 -0.62
CA GLN A 50 -9.80 6.54 -1.17
C GLN A 50 -10.17 5.18 -1.80
N PHE A 51 -9.16 4.38 -2.17
CA PHE A 51 -9.31 3.01 -2.65
C PHE A 51 -8.25 2.14 -1.98
N LEU A 52 -8.68 1.09 -1.28
CA LEU A 52 -7.79 0.15 -0.59
C LEU A 52 -7.87 -1.22 -1.27
N SER A 53 -6.73 -1.68 -1.78
CA SER A 53 -6.58 -3.03 -2.31
C SER A 53 -5.52 -3.78 -1.50
N ILE A 54 -5.97 -4.75 -0.68
CA ILE A 54 -5.09 -5.57 0.14
C ILE A 54 -4.67 -6.81 -0.64
N HIS A 55 -3.38 -6.89 -0.95
CA HIS A 55 -2.73 -8.09 -1.48
C HIS A 55 -1.64 -8.56 -0.49
N CYS A 56 -2.04 -8.93 0.72
CA CYS A 56 -1.16 -9.56 1.70
C CYS A 56 -1.50 -11.04 1.86
N GLU A 57 -0.48 -11.88 2.10
CA GLU A 57 -0.69 -13.24 2.59
C GLU A 57 -1.26 -13.17 4.01
N SER A 58 -2.23 -14.03 4.32
CA SER A 58 -2.90 -14.06 5.63
C SER A 58 -1.97 -14.65 6.68
N THR A 59 -1.25 -13.80 7.40
CA THR A 59 -0.48 -14.14 8.61
C THR A 59 -1.22 -13.64 9.86
N PRO A 60 -0.90 -14.15 11.07
CA PRO A 60 -1.49 -13.67 12.32
C PRO A 60 -1.36 -12.15 12.50
N GLU A 61 -0.28 -11.53 12.01
CA GLU A 61 -0.07 -10.08 12.07
C GLU A 61 -0.93 -9.28 11.05
N THR A 62 -1.56 -9.95 10.10
CA THR A 62 -2.49 -9.34 9.12
C THR A 62 -3.97 -9.59 9.44
N ARG A 63 -4.24 -10.36 10.50
CA ARG A 63 -5.59 -10.62 11.00
C ARG A 63 -6.04 -9.36 11.76
N HIS A 64 -7.18 -8.77 11.36
CA HIS A 64 -7.72 -7.48 11.88
C HIS A 64 -7.00 -6.22 11.39
N LEU A 65 -6.30 -6.27 10.26
CA LEU A 65 -5.68 -5.08 9.66
C LEU A 65 -6.69 -4.06 9.11
N ILE A 66 -7.98 -4.45 9.02
CA ILE A 66 -9.13 -3.54 8.90
C ILE A 66 -10.16 -4.00 9.93
N ASN A 67 -10.56 -3.11 10.82
CA ASN A 67 -11.67 -3.27 11.76
C ASN A 67 -12.56 -2.00 11.71
N GLU A 68 -13.64 -1.94 12.50
CA GLU A 68 -14.54 -0.76 12.55
C GLU A 68 -13.81 0.54 12.90
N ASP A 69 -12.62 0.46 13.50
CA ASP A 69 -11.84 1.60 13.96
C ASP A 69 -10.82 2.12 12.92
N GLY A 70 -10.60 1.39 11.81
CA GLY A 70 -9.62 1.71 10.77
C GLY A 70 -8.45 0.75 10.72
#